data_AF-A0A0Q5PER9-F1
#
_entry.id   AF-A0A0Q5PER9-F1
#
_cell.length_a   1.000
_cell.length_b   1.000
_cell.length_c   1.000
_cell.angle_alpha   90.00
_cell.angle_beta   90.00
_cell.angle_gamma   90.00
#
_symmetry.space_group_name_H-M   'P 1'
#
loop_
_entity.id
_entity.type
_entity.pdbx_description
1 polymer ?
#
loop_
_entity_poly.entity_id
_entity_poly.type
_entity_poly.pdbx_seq_one_letter_code
_entity_poly.pdbx_strand_id
1 'polypeptide(L)'
;MQGFGTAFAGVLAYLGARFGAQAGKENADKAIFVQIVTSERAVWREAMRGLVVELTAEVRRGAVSPAKPVNWRKVHAARAGIVLRLNPACRDVGTEDKHALDRALFRAVEELVSARHTPKPDWLKKADTVEKAAQRLIKKEWDKSKKEARTGRLEE
;
A
#
# COMPACT_ATOMS: atom_id res chain seq x y z
N MET A 1 5.23 5.86 -21.99
CA MET A 1 5.56 5.22 -20.69
C MET A 1 7.03 4.83 -20.72
N GLN A 2 7.91 5.76 -20.37
CA GLN A 2 9.34 5.50 -20.14
C GLN A 2 9.68 6.29 -18.89
N GLY A 3 10.13 5.61 -17.83
CA GLY A 3 10.48 6.30 -16.57
C GLY A 3 10.50 5.44 -15.31
N PHE A 4 9.85 4.26 -15.30
CA PHE A 4 9.82 3.41 -14.10
C PHE A 4 11.01 2.44 -13.96
N GLY A 5 11.75 2.17 -15.05
CA GLY A 5 12.83 1.16 -15.04
C GLY A 5 14.20 1.66 -14.57
N THR A 6 14.53 2.94 -14.80
CA THR A 6 15.87 3.49 -14.53
C THR A 6 16.08 3.92 -13.08
N ALA A 7 15.02 4.33 -12.37
CA ALA A 7 15.09 4.61 -10.94
C ALA A 7 15.30 3.34 -10.09
N PHE A 8 14.86 2.18 -10.59
CA PHE A 8 14.87 0.90 -9.88
C PHE A 8 16.29 0.31 -9.75
N ALA A 9 17.12 0.46 -10.78
CA ALA A 9 18.52 0.02 -10.75
C ALA A 9 19.41 0.95 -9.90
N GLY A 10 19.12 2.26 -9.90
CA GLY A 10 19.95 3.25 -9.22
C GLY A 10 19.96 3.13 -7.69
N VAL A 11 18.81 2.82 -7.07
CA VAL A 11 18.71 2.69 -5.61
C VAL A 11 19.39 1.41 -5.11
N LEU A 12 19.23 0.30 -5.83
CA LEU A 12 19.87 -0.98 -5.47
C LEU A 12 21.39 -0.96 -5.72
N ALA A 13 21.84 -0.34 -6.82
CA ALA A 13 23.27 -0.22 -7.13
C ALA A 13 24.02 0.73 -6.17
N TYR A 14 23.38 1.82 -5.73
CA TYR A 14 23.97 2.73 -4.74
C TYR A 14 24.18 2.06 -3.37
N LEU A 15 23.28 1.14 -3.00
CA LEU A 15 23.35 0.42 -1.72
C LEU A 15 24.37 -0.73 -1.74
N GLY A 16 24.59 -1.38 -2.89
CA GLY A 16 25.55 -2.48 -3.04
C GLY A 16 27.02 -2.09 -3.02
N ALA A 17 27.35 -0.80 -3.21
CA ALA A 17 28.74 -0.34 -3.33
C ALA A 17 29.45 -0.02 -2.01
N ARG A 18 28.79 -0.13 -0.85
CA ARG A 18 29.40 0.16 0.46
C ARG A 18 29.67 -1.09 1.29
N PHE A 19 30.90 -1.60 1.09
CA PHE A 19 31.79 -2.20 2.09
C PHE A 19 31.65 -3.70 2.41
N GLY A 20 32.73 -4.41 2.06
CA GLY A 20 33.12 -5.68 2.65
C GLY A 20 34.01 -5.52 3.90
N ALA A 21 34.37 -6.69 4.44
CA ALA A 21 35.34 -6.99 5.51
C ALA A 21 34.84 -6.98 6.99
N GLN A 22 34.00 -7.96 7.31
CA GLN A 22 34.27 -9.04 8.28
C GLN A 22 35.02 -8.73 9.60
N ALA A 23 34.31 -8.16 10.58
CA ALA A 23 34.54 -8.37 12.03
C ALA A 23 33.33 -7.99 12.93
N GLY A 24 32.25 -7.42 12.36
CA GLY A 24 30.99 -7.07 13.06
C GLY A 24 29.75 -7.67 12.40
N LYS A 25 29.88 -8.89 11.83
CA LYS A 25 28.93 -9.51 10.90
C LYS A 25 27.49 -9.51 11.41
N GLU A 26 27.21 -9.98 12.62
CA GLU A 26 25.82 -10.10 13.07
C GLU A 26 25.09 -8.75 13.26
N ASN A 27 25.80 -7.72 13.74
CA ASN A 27 25.20 -6.38 13.90
C ASN A 27 25.10 -5.65 12.56
N ALA A 28 26.07 -5.86 11.65
CA ALA A 28 26.01 -5.35 10.30
C ALA A 28 24.89 -6.02 9.48
N ASP A 29 24.75 -7.34 9.56
CA ASP A 29 23.73 -8.13 8.87
C ASP A 29 22.32 -7.74 9.32
N LYS A 30 22.12 -7.53 10.64
CA LYS A 30 20.85 -7.01 11.18
C LYS A 30 20.54 -5.60 10.70
N ALA A 31 21.53 -4.71 10.66
CA ALA A 31 21.34 -3.35 10.16
C ALA A 31 20.99 -3.33 8.67
N ILE A 32 21.68 -4.14 7.86
CA ILE A 32 21.40 -4.34 6.42
C ILE A 32 19.98 -4.86 6.23
N PHE A 33 19.58 -5.88 7.00
CA PHE A 33 18.25 -6.46 6.91
C PHE A 33 17.14 -5.45 7.25
N VAL A 34 17.28 -4.68 8.34
CA VAL A 34 16.33 -3.62 8.70
C VAL A 34 16.24 -2.54 7.62
N GLN A 35 17.36 -2.19 7.00
CA GLN A 35 17.41 -1.22 5.90
C GLN A 35 16.67 -1.73 4.66
N ILE A 36 16.89 -2.99 4.26
CA ILE A 36 16.19 -3.63 3.15
C ILE A 36 14.67 -3.64 3.41
N VAL A 37 14.25 -4.13 4.58
CA VAL A 37 12.82 -4.20 4.94
C VAL A 37 12.19 -2.80 4.97
N THR A 38 12.90 -1.79 5.47
CA THR A 38 12.41 -0.41 5.48
C THR A 38 12.26 0.16 4.07
N SER A 39 13.19 -0.15 3.17
CA SER A 39 13.14 0.24 1.76
C SER A 39 11.98 -0.43 1.02
N GLU A 40 11.84 -1.74 1.15
CA GLU A 40 10.70 -2.50 0.59
C GLU A 40 9.37 -1.94 1.11
N ARG A 41 9.28 -1.61 2.41
CA ARG A 41 8.07 -1.00 2.97
C ARG A 41 7.81 0.41 2.43
N ALA A 42 8.84 1.18 2.10
CA ALA A 42 8.68 2.49 1.44
C ALA A 42 8.10 2.34 0.03
N VAL A 43 8.61 1.38 -0.74
CA VAL A 43 8.09 1.03 -2.07
C VAL A 43 6.64 0.55 -1.97
N TRP A 44 6.34 -0.33 -1.01
CA TRP A 44 4.99 -0.81 -0.74
C TRP A 44 4.03 0.35 -0.46
N ARG A 45 4.42 1.31 0.40
CA ARG A 45 3.57 2.48 0.73
C ARG A 45 3.29 3.33 -0.50
N GLU A 46 4.29 3.57 -1.33
CA GLU A 46 4.13 4.40 -2.54
C GLU A 46 3.24 3.71 -3.57
N ALA A 47 3.46 2.43 -3.81
CA ALA A 47 2.60 1.63 -4.68
C ALA A 47 1.14 1.60 -4.16
N MET A 48 0.94 1.48 -2.84
CA MET A 48 -0.39 1.51 -2.23
C MET A 48 -1.09 2.85 -2.45
N ARG A 49 -0.37 3.99 -2.32
CA ARG A 49 -0.94 5.32 -2.63
C ARG A 49 -1.38 5.41 -4.08
N GLY A 50 -0.52 4.99 -5.01
CA GLY A 50 -0.81 5.02 -6.45
C GLY A 50 -2.09 4.26 -6.78
N LEU A 51 -2.21 3.02 -6.29
CA LEU A 51 -3.40 2.18 -6.54
C LEU A 51 -4.68 2.75 -5.95
N VAL A 52 -4.62 3.33 -4.74
CA VAL A 52 -5.79 3.97 -4.10
C VAL A 52 -6.22 5.21 -4.89
N VAL A 53 -5.27 6.01 -5.37
CA VAL A 53 -5.55 7.17 -6.24
C VAL A 53 -6.18 6.71 -7.56
N GLU A 54 -5.61 5.70 -8.22
CA GLU A 54 -6.16 5.17 -9.48
C GLU A 54 -7.61 4.69 -9.31
N LEU A 55 -7.88 3.92 -8.25
CA LEU A 55 -9.20 3.39 -7.95
C LEU A 55 -10.21 4.51 -7.64
N THR A 56 -9.87 5.46 -6.79
CA THR A 56 -10.80 6.52 -6.36
C THR A 56 -11.00 7.61 -7.41
N ALA A 57 -9.96 7.98 -8.15
CA ALA A 57 -10.07 8.96 -9.24
C ALA A 57 -11.00 8.44 -10.36
N GLU A 58 -10.92 7.15 -10.67
CA GLU A 58 -11.78 6.51 -11.67
C GLU A 58 -13.26 6.55 -11.27
N VAL A 59 -13.56 6.27 -10.00
CA VAL A 59 -14.92 6.35 -9.45
C VAL A 59 -15.42 7.79 -9.38
N ARG A 60 -14.61 8.71 -8.82
CA ARG A 60 -14.96 10.14 -8.72
C ARG A 60 -15.25 10.73 -10.10
N ARG A 61 -14.46 10.37 -11.12
CA ARG A 61 -14.67 10.82 -12.51
C ARG A 61 -16.07 10.45 -13.03
N GLY A 62 -16.50 9.20 -12.84
CA GLY A 62 -17.82 8.76 -13.29
C GLY A 62 -18.99 9.25 -12.41
N ALA A 63 -18.71 9.58 -11.15
CA ALA A 63 -19.68 10.22 -10.28
C ALA A 63 -19.99 11.66 -10.73
N VAL A 64 -18.98 12.44 -11.13
CA VAL A 64 -19.15 13.86 -11.49
C VAL A 64 -19.49 14.11 -12.96
N SER A 65 -19.10 13.21 -13.87
CA SER A 65 -19.26 13.42 -15.32
C SER A 65 -20.14 12.34 -15.94
N PRO A 66 -21.39 12.67 -16.35
CA PRO A 66 -22.26 11.73 -17.07
C PRO A 66 -21.64 11.24 -18.39
N ALA A 67 -20.84 12.08 -19.06
CA ALA A 67 -20.18 11.77 -20.33
C ALA A 67 -18.95 10.85 -20.19
N LYS A 68 -18.44 10.64 -18.97
CA LYS A 68 -17.24 9.82 -18.71
C LYS A 68 -17.59 8.73 -17.68
N PRO A 69 -18.26 7.64 -18.09
CA PRO A 69 -18.62 6.58 -17.17
C PRO A 69 -17.38 5.99 -16.47
N VAL A 70 -17.62 5.37 -15.32
CA VAL A 70 -16.59 4.64 -14.57
C VAL A 70 -16.08 3.49 -15.43
N ASN A 71 -14.77 3.42 -15.64
CA ASN A 71 -14.11 2.26 -16.22
C ASN A 71 -13.89 1.21 -15.13
N TRP A 72 -14.90 0.37 -14.93
CA TRP A 72 -14.85 -0.69 -13.92
C TRP A 72 -13.70 -1.67 -14.12
N ARG A 73 -13.18 -1.85 -15.35
CA ARG A 73 -11.97 -2.67 -15.58
C ARG A 73 -10.76 -2.09 -14.86
N LYS A 74 -10.57 -0.77 -14.92
CA LYS A 74 -9.50 -0.07 -14.18
C LYS A 74 -9.71 -0.16 -12.67
N VAL A 75 -10.94 0.02 -12.20
CA VAL A 75 -11.29 -0.13 -10.78
C VAL A 75 -10.94 -1.53 -10.28
N HIS A 76 -11.31 -2.59 -11.01
CA HIS A 76 -11.00 -3.97 -10.65
C HIS A 76 -9.50 -4.27 -10.68
N ALA A 77 -8.75 -3.72 -11.63
CA ALA A 77 -7.29 -3.87 -11.68
C ALA A 77 -6.62 -3.22 -10.46
N ALA A 78 -7.00 -1.97 -10.13
CA ALA A 78 -6.48 -1.28 -8.96
C ALA A 78 -6.87 -1.98 -7.65
N ARG A 79 -8.13 -2.46 -7.54
CA ARG A 79 -8.59 -3.31 -6.43
C ARG A 79 -7.70 -4.54 -6.26
N ALA A 80 -7.44 -5.28 -7.33
CA ALA A 80 -6.60 -6.48 -7.26
C ALA A 80 -5.18 -6.13 -6.77
N GLY A 81 -4.62 -5.04 -7.28
CA GLY A 81 -3.30 -4.54 -6.83
C GLY A 81 -3.27 -4.17 -5.35
N ILE A 82 -4.34 -3.58 -4.81
CA ILE A 82 -4.48 -3.27 -3.38
C ILE A 82 -4.56 -4.57 -2.59
N VAL A 83 -5.47 -5.47 -2.96
CA VAL A 83 -5.74 -6.72 -2.22
C VAL A 83 -4.51 -7.62 -2.16
N LEU A 84 -3.71 -7.71 -3.23
CA LEU A 84 -2.46 -8.48 -3.26
C LEU A 84 -1.38 -7.92 -2.31
N ARG A 85 -1.53 -6.68 -1.84
CA ARG A 85 -0.60 -6.01 -0.92
C ARG A 85 -1.06 -6.05 0.53
N LEU A 86 -2.29 -6.50 0.80
CA LEU A 86 -2.81 -6.65 2.16
C LEU A 86 -2.43 -8.02 2.72
N ASN A 87 -2.38 -8.12 4.04
CA ASN A 87 -2.23 -9.43 4.68
C ASN A 87 -3.42 -10.34 4.31
N PRO A 88 -3.21 -11.60 3.86
CA PRO A 88 -4.30 -12.52 3.50
C PRO A 88 -5.35 -12.72 4.60
N ALA A 89 -4.93 -12.68 5.88
CA ALA A 89 -5.80 -12.80 7.04
C ALA A 89 -6.80 -11.63 7.17
N CYS A 90 -6.67 -10.58 6.35
CA CYS A 90 -7.69 -9.54 6.22
C CYS A 90 -9.06 -10.07 5.78
N ARG A 91 -9.12 -11.30 5.24
CA ARG A 91 -10.36 -11.97 4.84
C ARG A 91 -11.07 -12.69 6.00
N ASP A 92 -10.34 -13.06 7.05
CA ASP A 92 -10.83 -13.95 8.11
C ASP A 92 -11.13 -13.20 9.42
N VAL A 93 -12.32 -13.34 9.99
CA VAL A 93 -12.67 -12.71 11.26
C VAL A 93 -12.16 -13.58 12.42
N GLY A 94 -10.93 -13.32 12.87
CA GLY A 94 -10.37 -13.90 14.09
C GLY A 94 -10.73 -13.09 15.35
N THR A 95 -10.66 -13.72 16.51
CA THR A 95 -10.90 -13.10 17.84
C THR A 95 -9.82 -12.08 18.24
N GLU A 96 -8.60 -12.19 17.70
CA GLU A 96 -7.55 -11.18 17.82
C GLU A 96 -7.30 -10.51 16.46
N ASP A 97 -7.84 -9.31 16.23
CA ASP A 97 -7.71 -8.65 14.94
C ASP A 97 -6.37 -7.91 14.78
N LYS A 98 -5.26 -8.66 14.76
CA LYS A 98 -3.90 -8.11 14.48
C LYS A 98 -3.80 -7.38 13.13
N HIS A 99 -4.75 -7.65 12.23
CA HIS A 99 -4.82 -7.12 10.86
C HIS A 99 -6.06 -6.23 10.63
N ALA A 100 -6.54 -5.55 11.68
CA ALA A 100 -7.75 -4.72 11.61
C ALA A 100 -7.68 -3.63 10.52
N LEU A 101 -6.52 -3.02 10.30
CA LEU A 101 -6.36 -1.98 9.27
C LEU A 101 -6.37 -2.56 7.85
N ASP A 102 -5.70 -3.70 7.63
CA ASP A 102 -5.77 -4.42 6.36
C ASP A 102 -7.22 -4.81 6.05
N ARG A 103 -7.93 -5.35 7.05
CA ARG A 103 -9.34 -5.74 6.94
C ARG A 103 -10.27 -4.55 6.68
N ALA A 104 -10.04 -3.43 7.35
CA ALA A 104 -10.81 -2.22 7.12
C ALA A 104 -10.64 -1.72 5.69
N LEU A 105 -9.41 -1.72 5.16
CA LEU A 105 -9.16 -1.34 3.77
C LEU A 105 -9.76 -2.36 2.79
N PHE A 106 -9.61 -3.65 3.04
CA PHE A 106 -10.23 -4.71 2.24
C PHE A 106 -11.74 -4.51 2.13
N ARG A 107 -12.44 -4.38 3.27
CA ARG A 107 -13.89 -4.16 3.30
C ARG A 107 -14.30 -2.88 2.57
N ALA A 108 -13.60 -1.77 2.80
CA ALA A 108 -13.89 -0.51 2.13
C ALA A 108 -13.78 -0.63 0.60
N VAL A 109 -12.77 -1.34 0.10
CA VAL A 109 -12.57 -1.58 -1.33
C VAL A 109 -13.67 -2.50 -1.89
N GLU A 110 -14.01 -3.59 -1.21
CA GLU A 110 -15.11 -4.47 -1.63
C GLU A 110 -16.45 -3.74 -1.67
N GLU A 111 -16.75 -2.93 -0.65
CA GLU A 111 -17.97 -2.14 -0.58
C GLU A 111 -18.07 -1.13 -1.73
N LEU A 112 -16.98 -0.44 -2.05
CA LEU A 112 -16.94 0.48 -3.18
C LEU A 112 -17.24 -0.23 -4.51
N VAL A 113 -16.60 -1.38 -4.74
CA VAL A 113 -16.80 -2.16 -5.98
C VAL A 113 -18.22 -2.73 -6.06
N SER A 114 -18.78 -3.16 -4.92
CA SER A 114 -20.15 -3.65 -4.83
C SER A 114 -21.19 -2.54 -5.01
N ALA A 115 -20.83 -1.30 -4.68
CA ALA A 115 -21.67 -0.13 -4.86
C ALA A 115 -21.90 0.26 -6.33
N ARG A 116 -21.37 -0.45 -7.33
CA ARG A 116 -21.53 -0.12 -8.76
C ARG A 116 -22.97 0.04 -9.25
N HIS A 117 -23.95 -0.51 -8.52
CA HIS A 117 -25.37 -0.41 -8.82
C HIS A 117 -26.14 0.58 -7.93
N THR A 118 -25.45 1.28 -7.02
CA THR A 118 -26.05 2.29 -6.14
C THR A 118 -26.00 3.67 -6.77
N PRO A 119 -26.72 4.66 -6.21
CA PRO A 119 -26.61 6.06 -6.64
C PRO A 119 -25.19 6.61 -6.55
N LYS A 120 -24.82 7.50 -7.48
CA LYS A 120 -23.49 8.14 -7.56
C LYS A 120 -23.02 8.82 -6.27
N PRO A 121 -23.87 9.49 -5.46
CA PRO A 121 -23.43 10.06 -4.19
C PRO A 121 -22.85 9.02 -3.21
N ASP A 122 -23.33 7.78 -3.25
CA ASP A 122 -22.79 6.71 -2.40
C ASP A 122 -21.40 6.28 -2.85
N TRP A 123 -21.11 6.34 -4.15
CA TRP A 123 -19.77 6.05 -4.67
C TRP A 123 -18.71 6.99 -4.10
N LEU A 124 -19.04 8.28 -4.00
CA LEU A 124 -18.14 9.29 -3.42
C LEU A 124 -17.85 9.01 -1.94
N LYS A 125 -18.90 8.71 -1.16
CA LYS A 125 -18.75 8.34 0.26
C LYS A 125 -17.90 7.08 0.45
N LYS A 126 -18.07 6.08 -0.42
CA LYS A 126 -17.27 4.84 -0.40
C LYS A 126 -15.82 5.09 -0.82
N ALA A 127 -15.58 5.97 -1.81
CA ALA A 127 -14.23 6.37 -2.19
C ALA A 127 -13.50 7.08 -1.04
N ASP A 128 -14.16 8.00 -0.33
CA ASP A 128 -13.62 8.64 0.88
C ASP A 128 -13.29 7.62 1.97
N THR A 129 -14.12 6.59 2.13
CA THR A 129 -13.89 5.51 3.10
C THR A 129 -12.63 4.70 2.75
N VAL A 130 -12.42 4.39 1.46
CA VAL A 130 -11.20 3.73 0.97
C VAL A 130 -9.96 4.59 1.26
N GLU A 131 -10.00 5.88 0.93
CA GLU A 131 -8.88 6.80 1.17
C GLU A 131 -8.53 6.87 2.67
N LYS A 132 -9.54 7.01 3.54
CA LYS A 132 -9.32 7.03 5.01
C LYS A 132 -8.74 5.73 5.54
N ALA A 133 -9.23 4.58 5.07
CA ALA A 133 -8.70 3.28 5.48
C ALA A 133 -7.24 3.10 5.03
N ALA A 134 -6.93 3.48 3.79
CA ALA A 134 -5.57 3.45 3.25
C ALA A 134 -4.62 4.39 3.99
N GLN A 135 -5.04 5.62 4.28
CA GLN A 135 -4.25 6.59 5.05
C GLN A 135 -3.86 6.03 6.42
N ARG A 136 -4.81 5.40 7.13
CA ARG A 136 -4.54 4.78 8.44
C ARG A 136 -3.53 3.64 8.33
N LEU A 137 -3.69 2.74 7.35
CA LEU A 137 -2.77 1.63 7.12
C LEU A 137 -1.36 2.14 6.76
N ILE A 138 -1.25 3.04 5.80
CA ILE A 138 0.02 3.64 5.37
C ILE A 138 0.69 4.38 6.53
N LYS A 139 -0.08 5.06 7.38
CA LYS A 139 0.46 5.74 8.57
C LYS A 139 1.03 4.76 9.59
N LYS A 140 0.35 3.64 9.86
CA LYS A 140 0.87 2.55 10.71
C LYS A 140 2.21 2.05 10.18
N GLU A 141 2.28 1.73 8.89
CA GLU A 141 3.51 1.23 8.25
C GLU A 141 4.64 2.27 8.22
N TRP A 142 4.31 3.56 8.13
CA TRP A 142 5.28 4.64 8.26
C TRP A 142 5.84 4.74 9.68
N ASP A 143 4.98 4.69 10.69
CA ASP A 143 5.41 4.73 12.09
C ASP A 143 6.26 3.51 12.45
N LYS A 144 5.91 2.32 11.93
CA LYS A 144 6.70 1.09 12.05
C LYS A 144 8.10 1.29 11.48
N SER A 145 8.23 1.72 10.22
CA SER A 145 9.53 2.04 9.60
C SER A 145 10.35 3.07 10.41
N LYS A 146 9.73 4.13 10.94
CA LYS A 146 10.44 5.12 11.74
C LYS A 146 10.99 4.52 13.03
N LYS A 147 10.24 3.64 13.69
CA LYS A 147 10.67 3.00 14.93
C LYS A 147 11.83 2.04 14.66
N GLU A 148 11.70 1.19 13.65
CA GLU A 148 12.75 0.26 13.23
C GLU A 148 14.05 0.98 12.82
N ALA A 149 13.95 2.09 12.08
CA ALA A 149 15.11 2.89 11.69
C ALA A 149 15.82 3.54 12.90
N ARG A 150 15.09 3.83 13.99
CA ARG A 150 15.67 4.37 15.23
C ARG A 150 16.29 3.29 16.11
N THR A 151 15.67 2.10 16.17
CA THR A 151 16.09 1.02 17.08
C THR A 151 17.08 0.03 16.44
N GLY A 152 17.16 -0.01 15.11
CA GLY A 152 17.89 -1.03 14.38
C GLY A 152 17.31 -2.44 14.56
N ARG A 153 16.03 -2.55 14.97
CA ARG A 153 15.32 -3.81 15.20
C ARG A 153 13.98 -3.79 14.49
N LEU A 154 13.57 -4.92 13.93
CA LEU A 154 12.23 -5.06 13.36
C LEU A 154 11.17 -5.02 14.45
N GLU A 155 10.05 -4.40 14.13
CA GLU A 155 8.85 -4.43 14.95
C GLU A 155 7.98 -5.60 14.48
N GLU A 156 7.34 -6.31 15.41
CA GLU A 156 6.32 -7.31 15.09
C GLU A 156 4.99 -6.64 14.71
#